data_AF-A0A2N9DXZ9-F1
#
_entry.id   AF-A0A2N9DXZ9-F1
#
_cell.length_a   1.000
_cell.length_b   1.000
_cell.length_c   1.000
_cell.angle_alpha   90.00
_cell.angle_beta   90.00
_cell.angle_gamma   90.00
#
_symmetry.space_group_name_H-M   'P 1'
#
loop_
_entity.id
_entity.type
_entity.pdbx_description
1 polymer ?
#
loop_
_entity_poly.entity_id
_entity_poly.type
_entity_poly.pdbx_seq_one_letter_code
_entity_poly.pdbx_strand_id
1 'polypeptide(L)'
;MTKDTFTKKFWLSILINFGGMLAVLTLARQVAGNSGVIYLTIASLWFIFLLFFNLKLFGGYVAAQWHEFAKNKWRNILYVVIVLVLLEVAVTVANLYFHQFIPSAKSAGIVQYEFSTVTIVGTLWGIVGGLGDLVAAFVEELAYRHESMYVFKSKGKVLTGIMVIVSSLLFGFSHYYNFNGSLIATMPYVIAGVVLSLSYLLSKNFWVPTLAHLLFNSLSILSALVLLGIQLVDVIR
;
A
#
# COMPACT_ATOMS: atom_id res chain seq x y z
N MET A 1 -26.21 -2.72 13.25
CA MET A 1 -25.39 -1.50 13.40
C MET A 1 -26.28 -0.30 13.14
N THR A 2 -26.40 0.63 14.10
CA THR A 2 -27.14 1.89 13.90
C THR A 2 -26.40 2.78 12.90
N LYS A 3 -27.12 3.61 12.13
CA LYS A 3 -26.51 4.52 11.13
C LYS A 3 -25.38 5.39 11.72
N ASP A 4 -25.48 5.79 12.99
CA ASP A 4 -24.51 6.68 13.65
C ASP A 4 -23.17 6.02 13.99
N THR A 5 -23.19 4.72 14.32
CA THR A 5 -21.95 3.98 14.64
C THR A 5 -21.11 3.70 13.40
N PHE A 6 -21.74 3.59 12.24
CA PHE A 6 -21.08 3.38 10.97
C PHE A 6 -20.28 4.61 10.53
N THR A 7 -20.89 5.79 10.58
CA THR A 7 -20.27 7.04 10.09
C THR A 7 -19.07 7.45 10.94
N LYS A 8 -19.13 7.28 12.27
CA LYS A 8 -18.02 7.58 13.18
C LYS A 8 -16.80 6.69 12.91
N LYS A 9 -17.01 5.38 12.73
CA LYS A 9 -15.91 4.44 12.45
C LYS A 9 -15.24 4.71 11.12
N PHE A 10 -16.01 5.04 10.09
CA PHE A 10 -15.49 5.43 8.78
C PHE A 10 -14.59 6.67 8.86
N TRP A 11 -15.07 7.76 9.48
CA TRP A 11 -14.26 8.98 9.61
C TRP A 11 -13.03 8.79 10.48
N LEU A 12 -13.15 8.02 11.56
CA LEU A 12 -12.00 7.67 12.41
C LEU A 12 -10.96 6.86 11.62
N SER A 13 -11.41 5.93 10.79
CA SER A 13 -10.53 5.12 9.94
C SER A 13 -9.80 5.97 8.90
N ILE A 14 -10.49 6.89 8.21
CA ILE A 14 -9.84 7.83 7.29
C ILE A 14 -8.84 8.72 8.03
N LEU A 15 -9.23 9.25 9.19
CA LEU A 15 -8.36 10.12 9.98
C LEU A 15 -7.09 9.38 10.41
N ILE A 16 -7.20 8.13 10.88
CA ILE A 16 -6.05 7.34 11.34
C ILE A 16 -5.21 6.86 10.14
N ASN A 17 -5.84 6.22 9.16
CA ASN A 17 -5.11 5.55 8.08
C ASN A 17 -4.53 6.55 7.06
N PHE A 18 -5.26 7.61 6.67
CA PHE A 18 -4.74 8.61 5.73
C PHE A 18 -4.08 9.77 6.48
N GLY A 19 -4.82 10.45 7.35
CA GLY A 19 -4.33 11.63 8.08
C GLY A 19 -3.18 11.30 9.03
N GLY A 20 -3.33 10.23 9.82
CA GLY A 20 -2.34 9.75 10.76
C GLY A 20 -1.07 9.27 10.06
N MET A 21 -1.21 8.55 8.95
CA MET A 21 -0.05 8.15 8.13
C MET A 21 0.73 9.36 7.62
N LEU A 22 0.06 10.32 6.97
CA LEU A 22 0.77 11.51 6.46
C LEU A 22 1.42 12.30 7.61
N ALA A 23 0.74 12.47 8.74
CA ALA A 23 1.30 13.15 9.91
C ALA A 23 2.54 12.44 10.47
N VAL A 24 2.47 11.10 10.63
CA VAL A 24 3.59 10.31 11.14
C VAL A 24 4.75 10.28 10.17
N LEU A 25 4.50 10.15 8.85
CA LEU A 25 5.55 10.23 7.85
C LEU A 25 6.19 11.62 7.81
N THR A 26 5.41 12.69 7.99
CA THR A 26 5.94 14.07 8.10
C THR A 26 6.87 14.18 9.30
N LEU A 27 6.43 13.73 10.48
CA LEU A 27 7.21 13.73 11.70
C LEU A 27 8.47 12.86 11.56
N ALA A 28 8.34 11.67 10.97
CA ALA A 28 9.46 10.76 10.73
C ALA A 28 10.54 11.43 9.89
N ARG A 29 10.17 12.17 8.83
CA ARG A 29 11.12 12.94 8.02
C ARG A 29 11.83 14.03 8.81
N GLN A 30 11.08 14.77 9.63
CA GLN A 30 11.65 15.84 10.47
C GLN A 30 12.65 15.28 11.49
N VAL A 31 12.31 14.17 12.15
CA VAL A 31 13.16 13.52 13.15
C VAL A 31 14.36 12.81 12.52
N ALA A 32 14.17 12.15 11.38
CA ALA A 32 15.21 11.37 10.73
C ALA A 32 16.30 12.23 10.10
N GLY A 33 15.98 13.47 9.67
CA GLY A 33 16.88 14.26 8.84
C GLY A 33 17.31 13.47 7.61
N ASN A 34 18.60 13.13 7.51
CA ASN A 34 19.18 12.32 6.43
C ASN A 34 19.31 10.82 6.77
N SER A 35 18.90 10.38 7.96
CA SER A 35 19.04 8.98 8.38
C SER A 35 17.89 8.11 7.87
N GLY A 36 18.14 7.35 6.81
CA GLY A 36 17.16 6.38 6.28
C GLY A 36 16.74 5.32 7.30
N VAL A 37 17.65 4.93 8.20
CA VAL A 37 17.37 3.96 9.26
C VAL A 37 16.33 4.49 10.25
N ILE A 38 16.47 5.75 10.70
CA ILE A 38 15.52 6.36 11.63
C ILE A 38 14.16 6.53 10.95
N TYR A 39 14.14 7.02 9.71
CA TYR A 39 12.90 7.19 8.94
C TYR A 39 12.17 5.84 8.79
N LEU A 40 12.87 4.82 8.30
CA LEU A 40 12.29 3.50 8.09
C LEU A 40 11.80 2.90 9.41
N THR A 41 12.56 3.02 10.50
CA THR A 41 12.15 2.49 11.81
C THR A 41 10.83 3.11 12.28
N ILE A 42 10.69 4.44 12.21
CA ILE A 42 9.45 5.13 12.62
C ILE A 42 8.28 4.73 11.71
N ALA A 43 8.50 4.69 10.39
CA ALA A 43 7.48 4.29 9.42
C ALA A 43 7.02 2.84 9.65
N SER A 44 7.95 1.90 9.82
CA SER A 44 7.64 0.50 10.10
C SER A 44 6.87 0.32 11.41
N LEU A 45 7.27 0.99 12.49
CA LEU A 45 6.55 0.94 13.76
C LEU A 45 5.10 1.42 13.62
N TRP A 46 4.87 2.46 12.83
CA TRP A 46 3.52 2.95 12.54
C TRP A 46 2.68 1.94 11.77
N PHE A 47 3.21 1.36 10.70
CA PHE A 47 2.48 0.36 9.92
C PHE A 47 2.24 -0.94 10.70
N ILE A 48 3.17 -1.35 11.57
CA ILE A 48 2.98 -2.46 12.49
C ILE A 48 1.84 -2.15 13.48
N PHE A 49 1.82 -0.94 14.04
CA PHE A 49 0.72 -0.49 14.89
C PHE A 49 -0.63 -0.55 14.15
N LEU A 50 -0.69 -0.01 12.92
CA LEU A 50 -1.90 -0.05 12.08
C LEU A 50 -2.32 -1.49 11.76
N LEU A 51 -1.38 -2.39 11.48
CA LEU A 51 -1.67 -3.80 11.24
C LEU A 51 -2.39 -4.42 12.44
N PHE A 52 -1.82 -4.29 13.64
CA PHE A 52 -2.44 -4.85 14.85
C PHE A 52 -3.77 -4.17 15.18
N PHE A 53 -3.87 -2.86 15.01
CA PHE A 53 -5.10 -2.11 15.18
C PHE A 53 -6.20 -2.63 14.24
N ASN A 54 -5.92 -2.76 12.95
CA ASN A 54 -6.87 -3.22 11.94
C ASN A 54 -7.22 -4.71 12.13
N LEU A 55 -6.25 -5.58 12.47
CA LEU A 55 -6.54 -6.99 12.77
C LEU A 55 -7.39 -7.17 14.03
N LYS A 56 -7.24 -6.30 15.04
CA LYS A 56 -8.13 -6.31 16.21
C LYS A 56 -9.56 -5.95 15.84
N LEU A 57 -9.76 -5.06 14.87
CA LEU A 57 -11.09 -4.62 14.43
C LEU A 57 -11.73 -5.55 13.39
N PHE A 58 -10.93 -6.10 12.47
CA PHE A 58 -11.40 -6.79 11.28
C PHE A 58 -10.83 -8.21 11.11
N GLY A 59 -10.06 -8.73 12.07
CA GLY A 59 -9.42 -10.05 11.97
C GLY A 59 -10.40 -11.20 11.71
N GLY A 60 -11.56 -11.18 12.36
CA GLY A 60 -12.62 -12.17 12.09
C GLY A 60 -13.17 -12.08 10.66
N TYR A 61 -13.30 -10.87 10.11
CA TYR A 61 -13.69 -10.65 8.72
C TYR A 61 -12.63 -11.15 7.75
N VAL A 62 -11.36 -10.81 7.98
CA VAL A 62 -10.21 -11.25 7.19
C VAL A 62 -10.14 -12.79 7.13
N ALA A 63 -10.27 -13.45 8.29
CA ALA A 63 -10.26 -14.91 8.38
C ALA A 63 -11.45 -15.53 7.62
N ALA A 64 -12.66 -14.99 7.79
CA ALA A 64 -13.83 -15.46 7.04
C ALA A 64 -13.66 -15.32 5.51
N GLN A 65 -13.09 -14.20 5.05
CA GLN A 65 -12.79 -14.00 3.63
C GLN A 65 -11.72 -14.96 3.11
N TRP A 66 -10.77 -15.37 3.97
CA TRP A 66 -9.76 -16.37 3.61
C TRP A 66 -10.38 -17.74 3.38
N HIS A 67 -11.26 -18.17 4.27
CA HIS A 67 -11.99 -19.43 4.09
C HIS A 67 -12.78 -19.42 2.77
N GLU A 68 -13.41 -18.30 2.42
CA GLU A 68 -14.14 -18.15 1.16
C GLU A 68 -13.23 -18.08 -0.06
N PHE A 69 -12.03 -17.54 0.10
CA PHE A 69 -10.99 -17.59 -0.91
C PHE A 69 -10.59 -19.05 -1.18
N ALA A 70 -10.33 -19.82 -0.12
CA ALA A 70 -9.86 -21.20 -0.19
C ALA A 70 -10.87 -22.16 -0.84
N LYS A 71 -12.18 -21.95 -0.63
CA LYS A 71 -13.25 -22.75 -1.27
C LYS A 71 -13.19 -22.73 -2.80
N ASN A 72 -12.80 -21.61 -3.39
CA ASN A 72 -12.70 -21.44 -4.85
C ASN A 72 -11.27 -21.06 -5.27
N LYS A 73 -10.25 -21.68 -4.65
CA LYS A 73 -8.86 -21.23 -4.73
C LYS A 73 -8.36 -20.98 -6.15
N TRP A 74 -8.62 -21.86 -7.12
CA TRP A 74 -8.11 -21.71 -8.48
C TRP A 74 -8.72 -20.53 -9.24
N ARG A 75 -10.03 -20.32 -9.10
CA ARG A 75 -10.70 -19.14 -9.66
C ARG A 75 -10.15 -17.86 -9.05
N ASN A 76 -9.97 -17.84 -7.74
CA ASN A 76 -9.49 -16.65 -7.05
C ASN A 76 -8.00 -16.38 -7.33
N ILE A 77 -7.17 -17.42 -7.46
CA ILE A 77 -5.78 -17.30 -7.92
C ILE A 77 -5.74 -16.74 -9.35
N LEU A 78 -6.58 -17.22 -10.26
CA LEU A 78 -6.67 -16.65 -11.60
C LEU A 78 -7.05 -15.16 -11.55
N TYR A 79 -8.00 -14.77 -10.70
CA TYR A 79 -8.32 -13.36 -10.50
C TYR A 79 -7.15 -12.56 -9.92
N VAL A 80 -6.39 -13.10 -8.96
CA VAL A 80 -5.18 -12.45 -8.43
C VAL A 80 -4.19 -12.18 -9.56
N VAL A 81 -3.93 -13.17 -10.42
CA VAL A 81 -2.99 -13.01 -11.55
C VAL A 81 -3.50 -11.97 -12.55
N ILE A 82 -4.79 -12.01 -12.92
CA ILE A 82 -5.38 -11.02 -13.82
C ILE A 82 -5.26 -9.60 -13.23
N VAL A 83 -5.57 -9.43 -11.94
CA VAL A 83 -5.49 -8.13 -11.27
C VAL A 83 -4.05 -7.65 -11.18
N LEU A 84 -3.09 -8.53 -10.88
CA LEU A 84 -1.67 -8.19 -10.87
C LEU A 84 -1.20 -7.67 -12.24
N VAL A 85 -1.55 -8.37 -13.32
CA VAL A 85 -1.20 -7.94 -14.69
C VAL A 85 -1.86 -6.59 -15.03
N LEU A 86 -3.14 -6.42 -14.69
CA LEU A 86 -3.84 -5.15 -14.91
C LEU A 86 -3.22 -4.01 -14.11
N LEU A 87 -2.80 -4.26 -12.87
CA LEU A 87 -2.14 -3.30 -12.01
C LEU A 87 -0.81 -2.86 -12.62
N GLU A 88 0.04 -3.81 -13.02
CA GLU A 88 1.33 -3.57 -13.65
C GLU A 88 1.20 -2.74 -14.93
N VAL A 89 0.28 -3.14 -15.82
CA VAL A 89 0.02 -2.43 -17.07
C VAL A 89 -0.52 -1.02 -16.81
N ALA A 90 -1.48 -0.88 -15.90
CA ALA A 90 -2.10 0.41 -15.61
C ALA A 90 -1.10 1.40 -15.01
N VAL A 91 -0.28 0.96 -14.04
CA VAL A 91 0.77 1.78 -13.44
C VAL A 91 1.84 2.13 -14.46
N THR A 92 2.33 1.15 -15.24
CA THR A 92 3.35 1.38 -16.27
C THR A 92 2.89 2.39 -17.32
N VAL A 93 1.67 2.24 -17.84
CA VAL A 93 1.10 3.17 -18.83
C VAL A 93 0.89 4.56 -18.22
N ALA A 94 0.37 4.65 -17.00
CA ALA A 94 0.19 5.93 -16.32
C ALA A 94 1.52 6.65 -16.08
N ASN A 95 2.56 5.90 -15.72
CA ASN A 95 3.90 6.42 -15.49
C ASN A 95 4.51 7.10 -16.74
N LEU A 96 4.17 6.64 -17.95
CA LEU A 96 4.60 7.29 -19.20
C LEU A 96 4.19 8.77 -19.26
N TYR A 97 3.07 9.13 -18.63
CA TYR A 97 2.56 10.50 -18.61
C TYR A 97 2.88 11.23 -17.31
N PHE A 98 2.68 10.59 -16.15
CA PHE A 98 2.71 11.33 -14.88
C PHE A 98 4.11 11.50 -14.28
N HIS A 99 5.10 10.70 -14.67
CA HIS A 99 6.47 10.82 -14.14
C HIS A 99 7.12 12.17 -14.41
N GLN A 100 6.74 12.85 -15.49
CA GLN A 100 7.27 14.19 -15.82
C GLN A 100 6.90 15.26 -14.77
N PHE A 101 5.90 14.99 -13.92
CA PHE A 101 5.46 15.90 -12.86
C PHE A 101 6.13 15.63 -11.51
N ILE A 102 7.14 14.75 -11.46
CA ILE A 102 7.95 14.52 -10.25
C ILE A 102 8.98 15.65 -10.15
N PRO A 103 8.92 16.53 -9.14
CA PRO A 103 9.94 17.54 -8.94
C PRO A 103 11.27 16.87 -8.61
N SER A 104 12.40 17.51 -8.92
CA SER A 104 13.69 17.05 -8.41
C SER A 104 13.69 17.07 -6.88
N ALA A 105 14.36 16.11 -6.24
CA ALA A 105 14.45 16.05 -4.77
C ALA A 105 15.01 17.37 -4.19
N LYS A 106 15.99 17.97 -4.88
CA LYS A 106 16.58 19.27 -4.53
C LYS A 106 15.57 20.42 -4.59
N SER A 107 14.73 20.48 -5.64
CA SER A 107 13.69 21.52 -5.77
C SER A 107 12.53 21.30 -4.80
N ALA A 108 12.25 20.06 -4.43
CA ALA A 108 11.19 19.74 -3.47
C ALA A 108 11.61 19.95 -2.01
N GLY A 109 12.91 20.03 -1.72
CA GLY A 109 13.42 20.04 -0.34
C GLY A 109 13.10 18.75 0.42
N ILE A 110 12.89 17.64 -0.31
CA ILE A 110 12.50 16.35 0.24
C ILE A 110 13.69 15.39 0.13
N VAL A 111 14.15 14.89 1.28
CA VAL A 111 15.20 13.86 1.37
C VAL A 111 14.63 12.53 0.88
N GLN A 112 15.29 11.85 -0.05
CA GLN A 112 14.99 10.47 -0.40
C GLN A 112 15.88 9.52 0.41
N TYR A 113 15.25 8.50 0.99
CA TYR A 113 15.92 7.56 1.88
C TYR A 113 16.24 6.28 1.11
N GLU A 114 17.50 6.14 0.71
CA GLU A 114 17.99 4.96 0.00
C GLU A 114 18.98 4.21 0.87
N PHE A 115 18.94 2.88 0.78
CA PHE A 115 19.92 2.01 1.43
C PHE A 115 20.94 1.51 0.42
N SER A 116 22.20 1.42 0.83
CA SER A 116 23.25 0.91 -0.06
C SER A 116 22.97 -0.53 -0.48
N THR A 117 22.85 -0.76 -1.77
CA THR A 117 22.72 -2.11 -2.37
C THR A 117 24.06 -2.83 -2.53
N VAL A 118 25.17 -2.17 -2.21
CA VAL A 118 26.53 -2.73 -2.31
C VAL A 118 26.98 -3.37 -1.00
N THR A 119 26.50 -2.86 0.14
CA THR A 119 26.85 -3.39 1.47
C THR A 119 25.79 -4.38 1.98
N ILE A 120 26.22 -5.45 2.65
CA ILE A 120 25.30 -6.41 3.31
C ILE A 120 24.34 -5.69 4.26
N VAL A 121 24.85 -4.76 5.08
CA VAL A 121 24.02 -4.02 6.05
C VAL A 121 22.94 -3.20 5.35
N GLY A 122 23.27 -2.51 4.26
CA GLY A 122 22.29 -1.77 3.47
C GLY A 122 21.26 -2.69 2.81
N THR A 123 21.67 -3.85 2.28
CA THR A 123 20.76 -4.86 1.75
C THR A 123 19.80 -5.40 2.81
N LEU A 124 20.28 -5.66 4.03
CA LEU A 124 19.44 -6.07 5.16
C LEU A 124 18.38 -5.02 5.49
N TRP A 125 18.73 -3.73 5.49
CA TRP A 125 17.75 -2.65 5.64
C TRP A 125 16.78 -2.58 4.46
N GLY A 126 17.22 -2.89 3.24
CA GLY A 126 16.33 -3.05 2.08
C GLY A 126 15.29 -4.16 2.26
N ILE A 127 15.68 -5.29 2.87
CA ILE A 127 14.73 -6.36 3.22
C ILE A 127 13.72 -5.88 4.26
N VAL A 128 14.16 -5.16 5.30
CA VAL A 128 13.25 -4.56 6.30
C VAL A 128 12.29 -3.57 5.63
N GLY A 129 12.78 -2.75 4.69
CA GLY A 129 11.96 -1.88 3.85
C GLY A 129 10.89 -2.63 3.08
N GLY A 130 11.28 -3.67 2.34
CA GLY A 130 10.35 -4.48 1.57
C GLY A 130 9.33 -5.24 2.43
N LEU A 131 9.71 -5.71 3.62
CA LEU A 131 8.74 -6.26 4.59
C LEU A 131 7.74 -5.18 5.05
N GLY A 132 8.22 -3.96 5.27
CA GLY A 132 7.38 -2.79 5.55
C GLY A 132 6.36 -2.53 4.43
N ASP A 133 6.79 -2.57 3.17
CA ASP A 133 5.91 -2.37 2.00
C ASP A 133 4.79 -3.42 1.92
N LEU A 134 5.08 -4.68 2.29
CA LEU A 134 4.07 -5.75 2.33
C LEU A 134 3.06 -5.52 3.47
N VAL A 135 3.54 -5.12 4.66
CA VAL A 135 2.66 -4.77 5.78
C VAL A 135 1.77 -3.59 5.42
N ALA A 136 2.35 -2.54 4.81
CA ALA A 136 1.62 -1.38 4.34
C ALA A 136 0.54 -1.77 3.32
N ALA A 137 0.89 -2.55 2.28
CA ALA A 137 -0.07 -2.99 1.27
C ALA A 137 -1.28 -3.73 1.87
N PHE A 138 -1.06 -4.60 2.86
CA PHE A 138 -2.17 -5.27 3.55
C PHE A 138 -3.05 -4.29 4.36
N VAL A 139 -2.43 -3.39 5.12
CA VAL A 139 -3.11 -2.35 5.91
C VAL A 139 -3.94 -1.44 5.01
N GLU A 140 -3.37 -1.01 3.89
CA GLU A 140 -4.01 -0.14 2.91
C GLU A 140 -5.23 -0.79 2.26
N GLU A 141 -5.20 -2.09 2.01
CA GLU A 141 -6.35 -2.79 1.43
C GLU A 141 -7.53 -2.89 2.40
N LEU A 142 -7.26 -3.07 3.70
CA LEU A 142 -8.31 -2.96 4.73
C LEU A 142 -8.87 -1.54 4.81
N ALA A 143 -7.98 -0.55 4.92
CA ALA A 143 -8.36 0.84 5.11
C ALA A 143 -9.10 1.43 3.90
N TYR A 144 -8.52 1.33 2.71
CA TYR A 144 -9.04 1.98 1.53
C TYR A 144 -10.11 1.15 0.81
N ARG A 145 -9.98 -0.18 0.77
CA ARG A 145 -10.95 -0.99 0.01
C ARG A 145 -12.09 -1.46 0.87
N HIS A 146 -11.82 -2.06 2.02
CA HIS A 146 -12.90 -2.55 2.87
C HIS A 146 -13.64 -1.39 3.54
N GLU A 147 -12.95 -0.64 4.40
CA GLU A 147 -13.57 0.36 5.25
C GLU A 147 -14.00 1.62 4.49
N SER A 148 -13.15 2.10 3.58
CA SER A 148 -13.45 3.35 2.88
C SER A 148 -14.38 3.18 1.69
N MET A 149 -14.56 1.96 1.15
CA MET A 149 -15.31 1.74 -0.09
C MET A 149 -16.34 0.61 0.00
N TYR A 150 -15.94 -0.63 0.26
CA TYR A 150 -16.79 -1.81 0.07
C TYR A 150 -17.99 -1.84 1.01
N VAL A 151 -17.84 -1.34 2.24
CA VAL A 151 -18.95 -1.25 3.19
C VAL A 151 -20.12 -0.38 2.68
N PHE A 152 -19.87 0.54 1.75
CA PHE A 152 -20.90 1.38 1.13
C PHE A 152 -21.66 0.69 0.00
N LYS A 153 -21.24 -0.51 -0.44
CA LYS A 153 -21.91 -1.31 -1.47
C LYS A 153 -23.40 -1.52 -1.18
N SER A 154 -23.74 -1.72 0.09
CA SER A 154 -25.12 -1.91 0.56
C SER A 154 -26.01 -0.66 0.41
N LYS A 155 -25.43 0.52 0.25
CA LYS A 155 -26.14 1.81 0.16
C LYS A 155 -26.45 2.25 -1.27
N GLY A 156 -26.12 1.43 -2.26
CA GLY A 156 -26.45 1.66 -3.66
C GLY A 156 -25.24 1.96 -4.56
N LYS A 157 -25.44 1.78 -5.88
CA LYS A 157 -24.38 1.84 -6.88
C LYS A 157 -23.73 3.23 -7.00
N VAL A 158 -24.53 4.30 -6.89
CA VAL A 158 -24.05 5.69 -7.01
C VAL A 158 -23.04 6.01 -5.90
N LEU A 159 -23.42 5.78 -4.64
CA LEU A 159 -22.53 6.03 -3.51
C LEU A 159 -21.29 5.12 -3.56
N THR A 160 -21.45 3.87 -3.97
CA THR A 160 -20.30 2.96 -4.15
C THR A 160 -19.31 3.52 -5.19
N GLY A 161 -19.81 4.01 -6.32
CA GLY A 161 -18.98 4.63 -7.36
C GLY A 161 -18.22 5.87 -6.85
N ILE A 162 -18.90 6.73 -6.07
CA ILE A 162 -18.24 7.87 -5.41
C ILE A 162 -17.13 7.39 -4.48
N MET A 163 -17.39 6.36 -3.67
CA MET A 163 -16.39 5.84 -2.73
C MET A 163 -15.22 5.12 -3.42
N VAL A 164 -15.42 4.55 -4.62
CA VAL A 164 -14.29 4.07 -5.44
C VAL A 164 -13.37 5.22 -5.79
N ILE A 165 -13.91 6.35 -6.25
CA ILE A 165 -13.11 7.53 -6.60
C ILE A 165 -12.39 8.09 -5.37
N VAL A 166 -13.13 8.31 -4.27
CA VAL A 166 -12.56 8.88 -3.03
C VAL A 166 -11.47 7.99 -2.46
N SER A 167 -11.72 6.68 -2.31
CA SER A 167 -10.71 5.76 -1.76
C SER A 167 -9.48 5.63 -2.66
N SER A 168 -9.64 5.73 -3.98
CA SER A 168 -8.53 5.68 -4.94
C SER A 168 -7.68 6.95 -4.88
N LEU A 169 -8.31 8.12 -4.74
CA LEU A 169 -7.61 9.39 -4.55
C LEU A 169 -6.81 9.39 -3.23
N LEU A 170 -7.44 8.98 -2.13
CA LEU A 170 -6.75 8.90 -0.83
C LEU A 170 -5.58 7.92 -0.86
N PHE A 171 -5.74 6.76 -1.52
CA PHE A 171 -4.68 5.79 -1.72
C PHE A 171 -3.52 6.33 -2.57
N GLY A 172 -3.78 7.03 -3.68
CA GLY A 172 -2.70 7.66 -4.44
C GLY A 172 -2.02 8.76 -3.65
N PHE A 173 -2.79 9.62 -3.00
CA PHE A 173 -2.26 10.76 -2.24
C PHE A 173 -1.47 10.35 -0.99
N SER A 174 -1.68 9.15 -0.43
CA SER A 174 -0.83 8.67 0.68
C SER A 174 0.63 8.47 0.25
N HIS A 175 0.90 8.37 -1.05
CA HIS A 175 2.24 8.24 -1.62
C HIS A 175 2.89 9.58 -1.96
N TYR A 176 2.35 10.69 -1.46
CA TYR A 176 2.86 12.05 -1.67
C TYR A 176 4.38 12.17 -1.57
N TYR A 177 4.97 11.55 -0.53
CA TYR A 177 6.41 11.61 -0.29
C TYR A 177 7.25 10.72 -1.22
N ASN A 178 6.68 9.66 -1.78
CA ASN A 178 7.32 8.81 -2.80
C ASN A 178 7.54 9.59 -4.10
N PHE A 179 6.68 10.59 -4.36
CA PHE A 179 6.70 11.42 -5.56
C PHE A 179 7.18 12.85 -5.32
N ASN A 180 8.13 13.04 -4.39
CA ASN A 180 8.72 14.34 -4.08
C ASN A 180 7.68 15.45 -3.81
N GLY A 181 6.56 15.08 -3.17
CA GLY A 181 5.52 16.03 -2.79
C GLY A 181 4.62 16.49 -3.93
N SER A 182 4.51 15.72 -5.01
CA SER A 182 3.61 16.03 -6.13
C SER A 182 2.37 15.14 -6.11
N LEU A 183 1.21 15.74 -5.84
CA LEU A 183 -0.08 15.04 -5.93
C LEU A 183 -0.37 14.59 -7.37
N ILE A 184 0.02 15.38 -8.37
CA ILE A 184 -0.19 15.02 -9.78
C ILE A 184 0.65 13.79 -10.14
N ALA A 185 1.90 13.71 -9.66
CA ALA A 185 2.74 12.55 -9.92
C ALA A 185 2.25 11.27 -9.22
N THR A 186 1.35 11.37 -8.22
CA THR A 186 0.74 10.19 -7.58
C THR A 186 -0.42 9.56 -8.36
N MET A 187 -0.84 10.15 -9.49
CA MET A 187 -1.95 9.64 -10.30
C MET A 187 -1.81 8.19 -10.78
N PRO A 188 -0.62 7.66 -11.10
CA PRO A 188 -0.45 6.23 -11.37
C PRO A 188 -0.99 5.36 -10.24
N TYR A 189 -0.85 5.81 -8.99
CA TYR A 189 -1.31 5.07 -7.82
C TYR A 189 -2.80 5.29 -7.55
N VAL A 190 -3.35 6.46 -7.93
CA VAL A 190 -4.82 6.62 -7.98
C VAL A 190 -5.44 5.63 -8.96
N ILE A 191 -4.85 5.47 -10.14
CA ILE A 191 -5.30 4.50 -11.15
C ILE A 191 -5.18 3.07 -10.61
N ALA A 192 -4.07 2.73 -9.95
CA ALA A 192 -3.90 1.47 -9.23
C ALA A 192 -5.02 1.24 -8.20
N GLY A 193 -5.35 2.27 -7.41
CA GLY A 193 -6.45 2.23 -6.45
C GLY A 193 -7.81 1.93 -7.09
N VAL A 194 -8.06 2.43 -8.30
CA VAL A 194 -9.28 2.11 -9.06
C VAL A 194 -9.28 0.64 -9.47
N VAL A 195 -8.17 0.13 -10.01
CA VAL A 195 -8.04 -1.29 -10.40
C VAL A 195 -8.31 -2.20 -9.21
N LEU A 196 -7.67 -1.93 -8.07
CA LEU A 196 -7.85 -2.70 -6.82
C LEU A 196 -9.30 -2.63 -6.32
N SER A 197 -9.90 -1.43 -6.30
CA SER A 197 -11.30 -1.24 -5.89
C SER A 197 -12.29 -2.01 -6.76
N LEU A 198 -12.14 -1.95 -8.09
CA LEU A 198 -13.00 -2.68 -9.02
C LEU A 198 -12.82 -4.19 -8.87
N SER A 199 -11.58 -4.65 -8.73
CA SER A 199 -11.31 -6.08 -8.56
C SER A 199 -11.94 -6.63 -7.28
N TYR A 200 -12.01 -5.85 -6.20
CA TYR A 200 -12.70 -6.25 -4.99
C TYR A 200 -14.23 -6.34 -5.18
N LEU A 201 -14.82 -5.36 -5.88
CA LEU A 201 -16.25 -5.37 -6.18
C LEU A 201 -16.65 -6.58 -7.06
N LEU A 202 -15.80 -6.93 -8.03
CA LEU A 202 -15.99 -8.05 -8.95
C LEU A 202 -15.79 -9.41 -8.27
N SER A 203 -14.65 -9.60 -7.61
CA SER A 203 -14.32 -10.85 -6.92
C SER A 203 -15.20 -11.10 -5.70
N LYS A 204 -15.70 -10.03 -5.09
CA LYS A 204 -16.41 -10.04 -3.80
C LYS A 204 -15.59 -10.73 -2.70
N ASN A 205 -14.28 -10.75 -2.84
CA ASN A 205 -13.38 -11.39 -1.88
C ASN A 205 -12.21 -10.45 -1.60
N PHE A 206 -11.97 -10.15 -0.32
CA PHE A 206 -10.91 -9.24 0.13
C PHE A 206 -9.50 -9.68 -0.28
N TRP A 207 -9.24 -11.00 -0.31
CA TRP A 207 -7.91 -11.53 -0.58
C TRP A 207 -7.48 -11.42 -2.03
N VAL A 208 -8.41 -11.27 -2.99
CA VAL A 208 -8.05 -11.11 -4.39
C VAL A 208 -7.26 -9.83 -4.66
N PRO A 209 -7.78 -8.61 -4.37
CA PRO A 209 -6.99 -7.38 -4.51
C PRO A 209 -5.79 -7.36 -3.56
N THR A 210 -5.94 -7.91 -2.34
CA THR A 210 -4.86 -7.89 -1.33
C THR A 210 -3.66 -8.70 -1.78
N LEU A 211 -3.85 -9.94 -2.25
CA LEU A 211 -2.74 -10.75 -2.75
C LEU A 211 -2.13 -10.15 -4.03
N ALA A 212 -2.94 -9.57 -4.91
CA ALA A 212 -2.41 -8.88 -6.09
C ALA A 212 -1.52 -7.69 -5.70
N HIS A 213 -1.95 -6.89 -4.72
CA HIS A 213 -1.19 -5.75 -4.22
C HIS A 213 0.09 -6.20 -3.48
N LEU A 214 0.01 -7.24 -2.65
CA LEU A 214 1.19 -7.82 -1.99
C LEU A 214 2.20 -8.34 -3.01
N LEU A 215 1.75 -9.01 -4.07
CA LEU A 215 2.64 -9.48 -5.14
C LEU A 215 3.26 -8.33 -5.92
N PHE A 216 2.50 -7.28 -6.20
CA PHE A 216 3.00 -6.06 -6.85
C PHE A 216 4.12 -5.41 -6.02
N ASN A 217 3.94 -5.29 -4.70
CA ASN A 217 4.96 -4.75 -3.80
C ASN A 217 6.09 -5.74 -3.48
N SER A 218 5.93 -7.03 -3.76
CA SER A 218 6.94 -8.05 -3.41
C SER A 218 8.25 -7.93 -4.21
N LEU A 219 8.25 -7.18 -5.31
CA LEU A 219 9.45 -7.01 -6.13
C LEU A 219 10.62 -6.41 -5.36
N SER A 220 10.36 -5.48 -4.42
CA SER A 220 11.41 -4.84 -3.61
C SER A 220 12.13 -5.85 -2.71
N ILE A 221 11.38 -6.66 -1.96
CA ILE A 221 11.95 -7.67 -1.07
C ILE A 221 12.61 -8.81 -1.85
N LEU A 222 12.02 -9.27 -2.96
CA LEU A 222 12.62 -10.32 -3.80
C LEU A 222 13.96 -9.86 -4.36
N SER A 223 14.05 -8.61 -4.83
CA SER A 223 15.30 -8.03 -5.33
C SER A 223 16.36 -7.95 -4.24
N ALA A 224 15.99 -7.52 -3.03
CA ALA A 224 16.91 -7.46 -1.89
C ALA A 224 17.42 -8.85 -1.44
N LEU A 225 16.55 -9.86 -1.45
CA LEU A 225 16.92 -11.24 -1.12
C LEU A 225 17.90 -11.83 -2.15
N VAL A 226 17.66 -11.59 -3.45
CA VAL A 226 18.59 -12.02 -4.51
C VAL A 226 19.95 -11.34 -4.35
N LEU A 227 19.98 -10.03 -4.10
CA LEU A 227 21.22 -9.29 -3.88
C LEU A 227 21.98 -9.79 -2.66
N LEU A 228 21.30 -10.09 -1.56
CA LEU A 228 21.93 -10.68 -0.36
C LEU A 228 22.57 -12.03 -0.69
N GLY A 229 21.89 -12.88 -1.47
CA GLY A 229 22.43 -14.16 -1.92
C GLY A 229 23.73 -14.00 -2.71
N ILE A 230 23.78 -13.04 -3.65
CA ILE A 230 24.98 -12.72 -4.43
C ILE A 230 26.12 -12.25 -3.52
N GLN A 231 25.85 -11.30 -2.63
CA GLN A 231 26.84 -10.74 -1.71
C GLN A 231 27.43 -11.80 -0.78
N LEU A 232 26.62 -12.73 -0.29
CA LEU A 232 27.10 -13.82 0.56
C LEU A 232 28.00 -14.80 -0.20
N VAL A 233 27.71 -15.08 -1.48
CA VAL A 233 28.60 -15.91 -2.32
C VAL A 233 29.94 -15.22 -2.54
N ASP A 234 29.95 -13.92 -2.79
CA ASP A 234 31.19 -13.15 -3.01
C ASP A 234 32.06 -13.04 -1.75
N VAL A 235 31.46 -13.01 -0.56
CA VAL A 235 32.21 -12.99 0.72
C VAL A 235 32.87 -14.33 1.04
N ILE A 236 32.33 -15.44 0.53
CA ILE A 236 32.83 -16.80 0.78
C ILE A 236 33.93 -17.18 -0.24
N ARG A 237 34.05 -16.46 -1.35
CA ARG A 237 35.09 -16.65 -2.38
C ARG A 237 36.36 -15.85 -2.08
#